data_AF-A0A161HSF2-F1
#
_entry.id   AF-A0A161HSF2-F1
#
_cell.length_a   1.000
_cell.length_b   1.000
_cell.length_c   1.000
_cell.angle_alpha   90.00
_cell.angle_beta   90.00
_cell.angle_gamma   90.00
#
_symmetry.space_group_name_H-M   'P 1'
#
loop_
_entity.id
_entity.type
_entity.pdbx_description
1 polymer ?
#
loop_
_entity_poly.entity_id
_entity_poly.type
_entity_poly.pdbx_seq_one_letter_code
_entity_poly.pdbx_strand_id
1 'polypeptide(L)'
;MATYSTNEFKSGLKILMDGDPCTIVENEFVKPGKGQAFSRVKIRNLKTGRVLDKTFKSGESVEAADVMDTEMQYLYNDGEFWHFMVPDNFEQYAAGETAVADAMKWLKEQDTCVVTLWNNSPLSVAPPNFVELTITQCDPGIRGDTATGGTKPATLETGAVVKVPLFVNEGDVIRVDTRSGEYVSRA
;
A
#
# COMPACT_ATOMS: atom_id res chain seq x y z
N MET A 1 9.65 26.58 -0.34
CA MET A 1 9.22 25.24 0.10
C MET A 1 8.41 25.42 1.37
N ALA A 2 7.28 24.72 1.50
CA ALA A 2 6.54 24.73 2.75
C ALA A 2 7.40 24.08 3.85
N THR A 3 7.37 24.65 5.04
CA THR A 3 8.10 24.13 6.21
C THR A 3 7.09 23.94 7.33
N TYR A 4 7.25 22.87 8.10
CA TYR A 4 6.42 22.58 9.27
C TYR A 4 7.24 22.77 10.53
N SER A 5 6.65 23.44 11.52
CA SER A 5 7.23 23.51 12.86
C SER A 5 6.90 22.24 13.64
N THR A 6 7.72 21.86 14.62
CA THR A 6 7.44 20.75 15.55
C THR A 6 6.05 20.80 16.20
N ASN A 7 5.46 21.99 16.32
CA ASN A 7 4.13 22.18 16.90
C ASN A 7 2.99 21.71 15.98
N GLU A 8 3.26 21.59 14.68
CA GLU A 8 2.29 21.20 13.64
C GLU A 8 2.34 19.70 13.36
N PHE A 9 3.25 18.98 14.02
CA PHE A 9 3.45 17.55 13.79
C PHE A 9 2.24 16.74 14.24
N LYS A 10 1.64 16.06 13.27
CA LYS A 10 0.49 15.17 13.46
C LYS A 10 0.73 13.88 12.69
N SER A 11 0.09 12.81 13.14
CA SER A 11 0.07 11.55 12.39
C SER A 11 -0.49 11.80 10.98
N GLY A 12 0.16 11.23 9.97
CA GLY A 12 -0.16 11.40 8.55
C GLY A 12 0.53 12.59 7.86
N LEU A 13 1.20 13.48 8.61
CA LEU A 13 1.93 14.61 8.01
C LEU A 13 3.12 14.10 7.19
N LYS A 14 3.26 14.59 5.96
CA LYS A 14 4.32 14.20 5.02
C LYS A 14 5.46 15.22 5.10
N ILE A 15 6.64 14.76 5.48
CA ILE A 15 7.84 15.60 5.69
C ILE A 15 8.99 15.05 4.86
N LEU A 16 9.91 15.93 4.48
CA LEU A 16 11.16 15.54 3.85
C LEU A 16 12.22 15.36 4.95
N MET A 17 12.87 14.19 4.97
CA MET A 17 13.93 13.89 5.92
C MET A 17 15.12 13.30 5.17
N ASP A 18 16.29 13.93 5.31
CA ASP A 18 17.53 13.46 4.68
C ASP A 18 17.39 13.26 3.14
N GLY A 19 16.51 14.03 2.49
CA GLY A 19 16.20 13.95 1.05
C GLY A 19 15.12 12.95 0.64
N ASP A 20 14.57 12.19 1.59
CA ASP A 20 13.53 11.20 1.34
C ASP A 20 12.15 11.62 1.89
N PRO A 21 11.06 11.28 1.17
CA PRO A 21 9.71 11.52 1.65
C PRO A 21 9.36 10.57 2.79
N CYS A 22 8.93 11.12 3.92
CA CYS A 22 8.56 10.38 5.12
C CYS A 22 7.17 10.80 5.58
N THR A 23 6.41 9.86 6.15
CA THR A 23 5.15 10.14 6.84
C THR A 23 5.32 10.02 8.35
N ILE A 24 4.80 10.97 9.11
CA ILE A 24 4.75 10.86 10.58
C ILE A 24 3.71 9.79 10.94
N VAL A 25 4.13 8.78 11.70
CA VAL A 25 3.26 7.72 12.24
C VAL A 25 2.78 8.09 13.64
N GLU A 26 3.68 8.61 14.46
CA GLU A 26 3.40 8.94 15.86
C GLU A 26 4.24 10.14 16.26
N ASN A 27 3.66 11.01 17.09
CA ASN A 27 4.34 12.17 17.65
C ASN A 27 4.02 12.26 19.15
N GLU A 28 5.06 12.20 19.98
CA GLU A 28 5.00 12.36 21.43
C GLU A 28 5.71 13.66 21.83
N PHE A 29 4.94 14.66 22.27
CA PHE A 29 5.50 15.90 22.78
C PHE A 29 5.85 15.76 24.27
N VAL A 30 7.11 15.99 24.62
CA VAL A 30 7.63 15.86 25.98
C VAL A 30 8.16 17.22 26.45
N LYS A 31 7.62 17.71 27.56
CA LYS A 31 8.09 18.92 28.25
C LYS A 31 8.64 18.55 29.64
N PRO A 32 9.96 18.38 29.80
CA PRO A 32 10.54 18.06 31.10
C PRO A 32 10.39 19.24 32.08
N GLY A 33 10.24 18.96 33.37
CA GLY A 33 10.15 20.00 34.41
C GLY A 33 11.38 20.92 34.48
N LYS A 34 12.54 20.44 34.00
CA LYS A 34 13.76 21.22 33.78
C LYS A 34 14.40 20.77 32.46
N GLY A 35 14.43 21.65 31.45
CA GLY A 35 14.99 21.37 30.12
C GLY A 35 14.17 21.97 28.98
N GLN A 36 14.70 21.91 27.76
CA GLN A 36 13.96 22.31 26.55
C GLN A 36 12.95 21.22 26.19
N ALA A 37 11.75 21.62 25.75
CA ALA A 37 10.76 20.68 25.24
C ALA A 37 11.25 20.04 23.93
N PHE A 38 10.84 18.80 23.68
CA PHE A 38 11.18 18.06 22.47
C PHE A 38 10.02 17.14 22.07
N SER A 39 9.97 16.79 20.79
CA SER A 39 9.02 15.85 20.23
C SER A 39 9.76 14.58 19.82
N ARG A 40 9.33 13.42 20.32
CA ARG A 40 9.76 12.11 19.81
C ARG A 40 8.80 11.70 18.72
N VAL A 41 9.33 11.52 17.51
CA VAL A 41 8.52 11.31 16.31
C VAL A 41 8.95 10.01 15.67
N LYS A 42 7.99 9.11 15.48
CA LYS A 42 8.16 7.96 14.60
C LYS A 42 7.78 8.36 13.21
N ILE A 43 8.73 8.26 12.29
CA ILE A 43 8.53 8.54 10.87
C ILE A 43 8.66 7.24 10.10
N ARG A 44 7.84 7.04 9.08
CA ARG A 44 7.97 5.94 8.12
C ARG A 44 8.46 6.53 6.80
N ASN A 45 9.60 6.04 6.32
CA ASN A 45 10.11 6.40 5.00
C ASN A 45 9.21 5.76 3.93
N LEU A 46 8.70 6.57 3.00
CA LEU A 46 7.73 6.14 1.99
C LEU A 46 8.39 5.39 0.82
N LYS A 47 9.69 5.58 0.57
CA LYS A 47 10.45 4.79 -0.41
C LYS A 47 10.81 3.40 0.09
N THR A 48 11.23 3.30 1.34
CA THR A 48 11.81 2.05 1.88
C THR A 48 10.89 1.30 2.84
N GLY A 49 9.77 1.91 3.26
CA GLY A 49 8.85 1.38 4.26
C GLY A 49 9.41 1.34 5.69
N ARG A 50 10.68 1.70 5.90
CA ARG A 50 11.35 1.62 7.21
C ARG A 50 10.80 2.66 8.17
N VAL A 51 10.58 2.24 9.42
CA VAL A 51 10.21 3.15 10.52
C VAL A 51 11.48 3.60 11.23
N LEU A 52 11.61 4.91 11.44
CA LEU A 52 12.73 5.56 12.12
C LEU A 52 12.19 6.39 13.29
N ASP A 53 12.89 6.33 14.41
CA ASP A 53 12.65 7.20 15.56
C ASP A 53 13.59 8.42 15.48
N LYS A 54 13.01 9.62 15.44
CA LYS A 54 13.75 10.89 15.45
C LYS A 54 13.24 11.77 16.59
N THR A 55 14.14 12.53 17.21
CA THR A 55 13.78 13.51 18.23
C THR A 55 14.04 14.91 17.69
N PHE A 56 13.03 15.77 17.74
CA PHE A 56 13.09 17.15 17.30
C PHE A 56 13.00 18.08 18.50
N LYS A 57 13.81 19.14 18.51
CA LYS A 57 13.71 20.15 19.57
C LYS A 57 12.52 21.06 19.29
N SER A 58 11.85 21.54 20.34
CA SER A 58 10.75 22.50 20.15
C SER A 58 11.23 23.74 19.38
N GLY A 59 10.54 24.07 18.30
CA GLY A 59 10.84 25.22 17.44
C GLY A 59 11.73 24.87 16.23
N GLU A 60 12.17 23.62 16.10
CA GLU A 60 12.81 23.12 14.89
C GLU A 60 11.78 23.05 13.75
N SER A 61 12.24 23.35 12.53
CA SER A 61 11.43 23.31 11.32
C SER A 61 11.93 22.21 10.40
N VAL A 62 11.02 21.46 9.81
CA VAL A 62 11.30 20.45 8.78
C VAL A 62 10.67 20.86 7.46
N GLU A 63 11.22 20.40 6.36
CA GLU A 63 10.64 20.64 5.04
C GLU A 63 9.41 19.75 4.82
N ALA A 64 8.39 20.29 4.16
CA ALA A 64 7.25 19.53 3.70
C ALA A 64 7.64 18.69 2.48
N ALA A 65 7.23 17.43 2.44
CA ALA A 65 7.32 16.63 1.23
C ALA A 65 6.02 16.80 0.44
N ASP A 66 6.12 17.11 -0.85
CA ASP A 66 4.97 17.16 -1.76
C ASP A 66 4.55 15.73 -2.12
N VAL A 67 3.79 15.13 -1.22
CA VAL A 67 3.27 13.77 -1.35
C VAL A 67 1.76 13.84 -1.34
N MET A 68 1.14 13.29 -2.38
CA MET A 68 -0.31 13.24 -2.53
C MET A 68 -0.73 11.79 -2.74
N ASP A 69 -1.71 11.35 -1.94
CA ASP A 69 -2.36 10.06 -2.14
C ASP A 69 -3.59 10.32 -3.02
N THR A 70 -3.59 9.80 -4.24
CA THR A 70 -4.64 10.04 -5.24
C THR A 70 -5.30 8.72 -5.61
N GLU A 71 -6.63 8.69 -5.63
CA GLU A 71 -7.39 7.55 -6.15
C GLU A 71 -7.32 7.53 -7.68
N MET A 72 -6.86 6.41 -8.23
CA MET A 72 -6.70 6.22 -9.67
C MET A 72 -7.21 4.84 -10.08
N GLN A 73 -7.75 4.72 -11.29
CA GLN A 73 -8.12 3.44 -11.88
C GLN A 73 -6.92 2.83 -12.58
N TYR A 74 -6.67 1.55 -12.33
CA TYR A 74 -5.67 0.80 -13.08
C TYR A 74 -6.20 0.46 -14.49
N LEU A 75 -5.42 0.78 -15.52
CA LEU A 75 -5.81 0.56 -16.91
C LEU A 75 -5.20 -0.72 -17.49
N TYR A 76 -3.88 -0.72 -17.68
CA TYR A 76 -3.13 -1.81 -18.28
C TYR A 76 -1.64 -1.68 -17.90
N ASN A 77 -0.85 -2.71 -18.24
CA ASN A 77 0.61 -2.65 -18.21
C ASN A 77 1.18 -2.92 -19.60
N ASP A 78 2.30 -2.28 -19.92
CA ASP A 78 3.03 -2.48 -21.19
C ASP A 78 4.24 -3.41 -21.04
N GLY A 79 4.45 -3.95 -19.83
CA GLY A 79 5.55 -4.83 -19.46
C GLY A 79 6.65 -4.15 -18.65
N GLU A 80 6.77 -2.82 -18.73
CA GLU A 80 7.74 -2.02 -17.96
C GLU A 80 7.03 -1.04 -17.00
N PHE A 81 5.91 -0.47 -17.45
CA PHE A 81 5.11 0.48 -16.71
C PHE A 81 3.67 -0.01 -16.54
N TRP A 82 3.08 0.38 -15.41
CA TRP A 82 1.67 0.22 -15.09
C TRP A 82 1.00 1.58 -15.23
N HIS A 83 -0.03 1.64 -16.06
CA HIS A 83 -0.74 2.89 -16.37
C HIS A 83 -1.97 3.03 -15.50
N PHE A 84 -2.09 4.18 -14.85
CA PHE A 84 -3.19 4.55 -13.97
C PHE A 84 -3.85 5.82 -14.50
N MET A 85 -5.15 5.98 -14.27
CA MET A 85 -5.92 7.15 -14.70
C MET A 85 -6.70 7.73 -13.53
N VAL A 86 -6.60 9.03 -13.33
CA VAL A 86 -7.43 9.76 -12.37
C VAL A 86 -8.84 9.89 -12.97
N PRO A 87 -9.90 9.40 -12.30
CA PRO A 87 -11.26 9.39 -12.86
C PRO A 87 -11.86 10.80 -13.04
N ASP A 88 -11.42 11.78 -12.23
CA ASP A 88 -12.00 13.13 -12.22
C ASP A 88 -11.51 14.01 -13.38
N ASN A 89 -10.24 13.89 -13.77
CA ASN A 89 -9.61 14.75 -14.77
C ASN A 89 -8.98 13.99 -15.94
N PHE A 90 -9.06 12.65 -15.95
CA PHE A 90 -8.50 11.76 -16.96
C PHE A 90 -6.99 11.87 -17.15
N GLU A 91 -6.26 12.43 -16.18
CA GLU A 91 -4.80 12.45 -16.20
C GLU A 91 -4.25 11.04 -15.98
N GLN A 92 -3.24 10.69 -16.77
CA GLN A 92 -2.61 9.38 -16.74
C GLN A 92 -1.23 9.45 -16.09
N TYR A 93 -0.96 8.46 -15.26
CA TYR A 93 0.30 8.29 -14.56
C TYR A 93 0.88 6.92 -14.85
N ALA A 94 2.16 6.88 -15.20
CA ALA A 94 2.91 5.65 -15.39
C ALA A 94 3.73 5.34 -14.14
N ALA A 95 3.46 4.22 -13.49
CA ALA A 95 4.25 3.73 -12.37
C ALA A 95 5.23 2.66 -12.87
N GLY A 96 6.51 2.79 -12.51
CA GLY A 96 7.52 1.77 -12.80
C GLY A 96 7.47 0.62 -11.79
N GLU A 97 8.08 -0.51 -12.13
CA GLU A 97 8.07 -1.76 -11.35
C GLU A 97 8.33 -1.57 -9.84
N THR A 98 9.29 -0.71 -9.48
CA THR A 98 9.64 -0.44 -8.08
C THR A 98 8.48 0.13 -7.24
N ALA A 99 7.60 0.94 -7.86
CA ALA A 99 6.44 1.53 -7.18
C ALA A 99 5.27 0.53 -7.06
N VAL A 100 5.22 -0.46 -7.94
CA VAL A 100 4.11 -1.44 -8.04
C VAL A 100 4.46 -2.81 -7.47
N ALA A 101 5.71 -3.04 -7.06
CA ALA A 101 6.25 -4.36 -6.73
C ALA A 101 5.36 -5.21 -5.80
N ASP A 102 4.85 -4.61 -4.72
CA ASP A 102 3.98 -5.30 -3.76
C ASP A 102 2.52 -5.43 -4.24
N ALA A 103 2.07 -4.51 -5.10
CA ALA A 103 0.70 -4.43 -5.60
C ALA A 103 0.49 -5.24 -6.90
N MET A 104 1.55 -5.53 -7.65
CA MET A 104 1.49 -6.11 -9.00
C MET A 104 0.60 -7.35 -9.10
N LYS A 105 0.61 -8.20 -8.08
CA LYS A 105 -0.16 -9.45 -8.02
C LYS A 105 -1.65 -9.26 -7.73
N TRP A 106 -2.04 -8.06 -7.32
CA TRP A 106 -3.39 -7.73 -6.87
C TRP A 106 -4.08 -6.73 -7.78
N LEU A 107 -3.39 -6.22 -8.80
CA LEU A 107 -3.96 -5.28 -9.75
C LEU A 107 -4.83 -6.01 -10.76
N LYS A 108 -6.10 -5.62 -10.81
CA LYS A 108 -7.06 -6.03 -11.83
C LYS A 108 -7.48 -4.80 -12.63
N GLU A 109 -7.60 -4.96 -13.94
CA GLU A 109 -8.04 -3.88 -14.82
C GLU A 109 -9.36 -3.27 -14.31
N GLN A 110 -9.47 -1.95 -14.38
CA GLN A 110 -10.59 -1.14 -13.89
C GLN A 110 -10.71 -0.98 -12.36
N ASP A 111 -9.88 -1.65 -11.55
CA ASP A 111 -9.91 -1.45 -10.11
C ASP A 111 -9.36 -0.08 -9.71
N THR A 112 -10.04 0.57 -8.76
CA THR A 112 -9.58 1.82 -8.15
C THR A 112 -8.52 1.52 -7.10
N CYS A 113 -7.31 2.02 -7.31
CA CYS A 113 -6.16 1.91 -6.41
C CYS A 113 -5.79 3.29 -5.86
N VAL A 114 -5.11 3.32 -4.72
CA VAL A 114 -4.53 4.56 -4.20
C VAL A 114 -3.08 4.64 -4.65
N VAL A 115 -2.74 5.66 -5.45
CA VAL A 115 -1.39 5.93 -5.91
C VAL A 115 -0.82 7.09 -5.11
N THR A 116 0.29 6.83 -4.41
CA THR A 116 1.05 7.86 -3.71
C THR A 116 2.02 8.50 -4.71
N LEU A 117 1.77 9.77 -5.05
CA LEU A 117 2.65 10.59 -5.87
C LEU A 117 3.62 11.36 -4.98
N TRP A 118 4.89 11.43 -5.36
CA TRP A 118 5.88 12.32 -4.78
C TRP A 118 6.48 13.21 -5.87
N ASN A 119 6.34 14.53 -5.74
CA ASN A 119 6.70 15.50 -6.80
C ASN A 119 6.10 15.12 -8.18
N ASN A 120 4.82 14.73 -8.19
CA ASN A 120 4.09 14.27 -9.38
C ASN A 120 4.63 12.97 -10.03
N SER A 121 5.47 12.20 -9.33
CA SER A 121 5.96 10.89 -9.76
C SER A 121 5.40 9.78 -8.88
N PRO A 122 4.84 8.69 -9.44
CA PRO A 122 4.35 7.56 -8.64
C PRO A 122 5.45 6.93 -7.80
N LEU A 123 5.22 6.91 -6.49
CA LEU A 123 6.15 6.37 -5.48
C LEU A 123 5.72 4.97 -5.04
N SER A 124 4.43 4.79 -4.76
CA SER A 124 3.87 3.52 -4.31
C SER A 124 2.43 3.38 -4.76
N VAL A 125 2.02 2.15 -5.09
CA VAL A 125 0.64 1.81 -5.41
C VAL A 125 0.07 0.92 -4.32
N ALA A 126 -1.07 1.30 -3.77
CA ALA A 126 -1.83 0.50 -2.83
C ALA A 126 -3.11 0.00 -3.52
N PRO A 127 -3.27 -1.33 -3.73
CA PRO A 127 -4.49 -1.88 -4.29
C PRO A 127 -5.63 -1.78 -3.27
N PRO A 128 -6.88 -2.03 -3.68
CA PRO A 128 -7.99 -2.21 -2.75
C PRO A 128 -7.66 -3.22 -1.65
N ASN A 129 -8.20 -3.02 -0.44
CA ASN A 129 -8.04 -3.99 0.65
C ASN A 129 -8.59 -5.38 0.28
N PHE A 130 -9.58 -5.42 -0.61
CA PHE A 130 -10.18 -6.64 -1.10
C PHE A 130 -10.27 -6.61 -2.61
N VAL A 131 -9.80 -7.67 -3.26
CA VAL A 131 -9.85 -7.84 -4.71
C VAL A 131 -10.63 -9.10 -5.04
N GLU A 132 -11.37 -9.03 -6.16
CA GLU A 132 -12.14 -10.16 -6.68
C GLU A 132 -11.42 -10.72 -7.89
N LEU A 133 -10.82 -11.90 -7.71
CA LEU A 133 -9.96 -12.53 -8.71
C LEU A 133 -10.49 -13.91 -9.09
N THR A 134 -10.44 -14.21 -10.38
CA THR A 134 -10.84 -15.50 -10.92
C THR A 134 -9.73 -16.52 -10.75
N ILE A 135 -10.09 -17.74 -10.33
CA ILE A 135 -9.13 -18.86 -10.28
C ILE A 135 -8.91 -19.43 -11.67
N THR A 136 -7.66 -19.41 -12.12
CA THR A 136 -7.25 -19.96 -13.41
C THR A 136 -6.79 -21.40 -13.32
N GLN A 137 -6.22 -21.81 -12.19
CA GLN A 137 -5.72 -23.16 -11.99
C GLN A 137 -5.83 -23.59 -10.52
N CYS A 138 -6.39 -24.76 -10.24
CA CYS A 138 -6.35 -25.37 -8.90
C CYS A 138 -6.50 -26.89 -8.94
N ASP A 139 -5.87 -27.58 -7.99
CA ASP A 139 -5.99 -29.04 -7.91
C ASP A 139 -7.43 -29.48 -7.55
N PRO A 140 -7.93 -30.59 -8.09
CA PRO A 140 -9.24 -31.12 -7.71
C PRO A 140 -9.25 -31.51 -6.22
N GLY A 141 -10.25 -31.03 -5.48
CA GLY A 141 -10.38 -31.31 -4.05
C GLY A 141 -10.72 -32.79 -3.80
N ILE A 142 -9.76 -33.56 -3.28
CA ILE A 142 -10.00 -34.97 -2.93
C ILE A 142 -10.78 -35.03 -1.61
N ARG A 143 -12.02 -35.54 -1.65
CA ARG A 143 -12.94 -35.66 -0.50
C ARG A 143 -12.41 -36.45 0.72
N GLY A 144 -11.26 -37.12 0.60
CA GLY A 144 -10.65 -37.91 1.68
C GLY A 144 -10.11 -37.09 2.86
N ASP A 145 -9.79 -35.80 2.65
CA ASP A 145 -9.17 -34.91 3.65
C ASP A 145 -10.20 -34.00 4.38
N THR A 146 -11.43 -34.50 4.53
CA THR A 146 -12.59 -33.70 5.02
C THR A 146 -12.68 -33.59 6.55
N ALA A 147 -11.81 -34.24 7.31
CA ALA A 147 -11.87 -34.24 8.78
C ALA A 147 -11.30 -32.97 9.44
N THR A 148 -10.47 -32.18 8.74
CA THR A 148 -9.71 -31.06 9.32
C THR A 148 -9.82 -29.73 8.57
N GLY A 149 -10.63 -29.63 7.52
CA GLY A 149 -10.79 -28.38 6.77
C GLY A 149 -9.54 -28.03 5.96
N GLY A 150 -9.12 -28.94 5.09
CA GLY A 150 -7.97 -28.74 4.21
C GLY A 150 -8.09 -27.49 3.32
N THR A 151 -6.96 -26.84 3.08
CA THR A 151 -6.82 -25.78 2.07
C THR A 151 -5.95 -26.27 0.93
N LYS A 152 -6.27 -25.90 -0.30
CA LYS A 152 -5.44 -26.15 -1.48
C LYS A 152 -4.88 -24.85 -2.05
N PRO A 153 -3.70 -24.87 -2.68
CA PRO A 153 -3.23 -23.73 -3.46
C PRO A 153 -4.10 -23.55 -4.71
N ALA A 154 -4.39 -22.30 -5.06
CA ALA A 154 -5.05 -21.91 -6.29
C ALA A 154 -4.31 -20.72 -6.91
N THR A 155 -4.09 -20.77 -8.22
CA THR A 155 -3.52 -19.68 -9.01
C THR A 155 -4.64 -18.80 -9.54
N LEU A 156 -4.47 -17.49 -9.40
CA LEU A 156 -5.43 -16.47 -9.84
C LEU A 156 -5.07 -15.92 -11.21
N GLU A 157 -5.99 -15.16 -11.82
CA GLU A 157 -5.80 -14.51 -13.13
C GLU A 157 -4.57 -13.58 -13.18
N THR A 158 -4.19 -12.99 -12.05
CA THR A 158 -3.00 -12.15 -11.91
C THR A 158 -1.71 -12.95 -11.70
N GLY A 159 -1.78 -14.29 -11.61
CA GLY A 159 -0.66 -15.17 -11.27
C GLY A 159 -0.38 -15.27 -9.77
N ALA A 160 -1.16 -14.59 -8.91
CA ALA A 160 -1.07 -14.76 -7.46
C ALA A 160 -1.47 -16.19 -7.06
N VAL A 161 -0.76 -16.78 -6.08
CA VAL A 161 -1.09 -18.09 -5.52
C VAL A 161 -1.62 -17.91 -4.10
N VAL A 162 -2.86 -18.34 -3.87
CA VAL A 162 -3.54 -18.21 -2.58
C VAL A 162 -4.06 -19.55 -2.10
N LYS A 163 -4.22 -19.72 -0.78
CA LYS A 163 -4.81 -20.92 -0.19
C LYS A 163 -6.32 -20.78 -0.13
N VAL A 164 -7.03 -21.67 -0.83
CA VAL A 164 -8.49 -21.69 -0.90
C VAL A 164 -9.06 -22.98 -0.32
N PRO A 165 -10.31 -23.00 0.14
CA PRO A 165 -10.99 -24.23 0.56
C PRO A 165 -11.12 -25.26 -0.57
N LEU A 166 -11.17 -26.56 -0.21
CA LEU A 166 -11.25 -27.67 -1.19
C LEU A 166 -12.47 -27.62 -2.13
N PHE A 167 -13.56 -26.94 -1.74
CA PHE A 167 -14.78 -26.85 -2.53
C PHE A 167 -14.72 -25.84 -3.68
N VAL A 168 -13.72 -24.95 -3.68
CA VAL A 168 -13.53 -23.94 -4.71
C VAL A 168 -12.94 -24.60 -5.95
N ASN A 169 -13.41 -24.24 -7.14
CA ASN A 169 -12.98 -24.83 -8.41
C ASN A 169 -12.39 -23.77 -9.35
N GLU A 170 -11.77 -24.25 -10.43
CA GLU A 170 -11.32 -23.38 -11.52
C GLU A 170 -12.53 -22.63 -12.12
N GLY A 171 -12.34 -21.35 -12.44
CA GLY A 171 -13.39 -20.45 -12.91
C GLY A 171 -14.20 -19.79 -11.80
N ASP A 172 -14.05 -20.19 -10.53
CA ASP A 172 -14.70 -19.48 -9.42
C ASP A 172 -14.04 -18.13 -9.18
N VAL A 173 -14.85 -17.10 -8.92
CA VAL A 173 -14.38 -15.78 -8.48
C VAL A 173 -14.28 -15.80 -6.95
N ILE A 174 -13.12 -15.42 -6.44
CA ILE A 174 -12.86 -15.36 -5.00
C ILE A 174 -12.49 -13.95 -4.59
N ARG A 175 -12.87 -13.60 -3.37
CA ARG A 175 -12.44 -12.38 -2.70
C ARG A 175 -11.22 -12.67 -1.84
N VAL A 176 -10.15 -11.92 -2.06
CA VAL A 176 -8.87 -12.05 -1.35
C VAL A 176 -8.55 -10.75 -0.62
N ASP A 177 -8.00 -10.84 0.60
CA ASP A 177 -7.42 -9.69 1.31
C ASP A 177 -6.00 -9.44 0.78
N THR A 178 -5.74 -8.27 0.19
CA THR A 178 -4.44 -7.94 -0.44
C THR A 178 -3.32 -7.73 0.57
N ARG A 179 -3.66 -7.52 1.85
CA ARG A 179 -2.69 -7.26 2.92
C ARG A 179 -2.12 -8.55 3.50
N SER A 180 -2.97 -9.57 3.65
CA SER A 180 -2.58 -10.90 4.15
C SER A 180 -2.38 -11.93 3.04
N GLY A 181 -2.94 -11.70 1.85
CA GLY A 181 -3.00 -12.67 0.76
C GLY A 181 -3.94 -13.84 1.05
N GLU A 182 -4.88 -13.67 1.99
CA GLU A 182 -5.77 -14.75 2.42
C GLU A 182 -7.12 -14.72 1.70
N TYR A 183 -7.65 -15.92 1.44
CA TYR A 183 -9.02 -16.09 0.97
C TYR A 183 -10.02 -15.59 2.03
N VAL A 184 -10.96 -14.75 1.61
CA VAL A 184 -12.02 -14.20 2.46
C VAL A 184 -13.33 -14.93 2.20
N SER A 185 -13.77 -14.94 0.95
CA SER A 185 -15.05 -15.54 0.55
C SER A 185 -15.07 -15.86 -0.94
N ARG A 186 -16.06 -16.66 -1.37
CA ARG A 186 -16.41 -16.81 -2.78
C ARG A 186 -17.37 -15.66 -3.12
N ALA A 187 -17.12 -14.98 -4.23
CA ALA A 187 -17.99 -13.92 -4.74
C ALA A 187 -19.20 -14.50 -5.48
#